data_AF-A0A0Q5JLF0-F1
#
_entry.id   AF-A0A0Q5JLF0-F1
#
_cell.length_a   1.000
_cell.length_b   1.000
_cell.length_c   1.000
_cell.angle_alpha   90.00
_cell.angle_beta   90.00
_cell.angle_gamma   90.00
#
_symmetry.space_group_name_H-M   'P 1'
#
loop_
_entity.id
_entity.type
_entity.pdbx_description
1 polymer ?
#
loop_
_entity_poly.entity_id
_entity_poly.type
_entity_poly.pdbx_seq_one_letter_code
_entity_poly.pdbx_strand_id
1 'polypeptide(L)'
;MRAIRGKVGVVAALVLAVALALSALAGLGTRPTGIPDEGPWAVQLTDPEGDWASCLDDPALTSPTTWQSTVTAVFAEGATEADVQRVLDCLGDAMTGGSVQVGTVEPVDA
;
A
#
# COMPACT_ATOMS: atom_id res chain seq x y z
N MET A 1 2.33 -45.75 13.82
CA MET A 1 1.81 -45.07 12.61
C MET A 1 2.10 -43.59 12.76
N ARG A 2 2.91 -43.00 11.88
CA ARG A 2 3.31 -41.58 11.93
C ARG A 2 2.21 -40.73 11.30
N ALA A 3 1.57 -39.86 12.07
CA ALA A 3 0.59 -38.91 11.56
C ALA A 3 1.31 -37.64 11.08
N ILE A 4 1.41 -37.53 9.76
CA ILE A 4 1.65 -36.32 8.99
C ILE A 4 0.57 -35.28 9.28
N ARG A 5 0.94 -34.12 9.84
CA ARG A 5 0.18 -32.88 9.69
C ARG A 5 1.18 -31.77 9.37
N GLY A 6 1.49 -31.68 8.08
CA GLY A 6 2.29 -30.61 7.53
C GLY A 6 1.58 -29.28 7.70
N LYS A 7 2.33 -28.30 8.22
CA LYS A 7 2.30 -26.87 7.91
C LYS A 7 1.07 -26.42 7.13
N VAL A 8 0.03 -25.99 7.86
CA VAL A 8 -0.97 -25.09 7.30
C VAL A 8 -0.27 -23.75 7.14
N GLY A 9 0.21 -23.48 5.93
CA GLY A 9 0.66 -22.14 5.55
C GLY A 9 -0.54 -21.21 5.68
N VAL A 10 -0.49 -20.33 6.66
CA VAL A 10 -1.49 -19.29 6.89
C VAL A 10 -1.41 -18.36 5.68
N VAL A 11 -2.37 -18.51 4.76
CA VAL A 11 -2.57 -17.55 3.68
C VAL A 11 -3.17 -16.31 4.35
N ALA A 12 -2.35 -15.27 4.52
CA ALA A 12 -2.78 -13.98 5.03
C ALA A 12 -3.86 -13.42 4.10
N ALA A 13 -5.11 -13.44 4.56
CA ALA A 13 -6.22 -12.82 3.88
C ALA A 13 -6.16 -11.31 4.17
N LEU A 14 -5.63 -10.54 3.22
CA LEU A 14 -5.66 -9.08 3.25
C LEU A 14 -7.11 -8.61 3.09
N VAL A 15 -7.75 -8.22 4.18
CA VAL A 15 -9.04 -7.53 4.15
C VAL A 15 -8.74 -6.03 4.15
N LEU A 16 -8.91 -5.37 3.00
CA LEU A 16 -8.84 -3.91 2.92
C LEU A 16 -10.19 -3.34 3.39
N ALA A 17 -10.20 -2.68 4.55
CA ALA A 17 -11.28 -1.79 4.93
C ALA A 17 -11.19 -0.51 4.08
N VAL A 18 -11.92 -0.48 2.96
CA VAL A 18 -11.96 0.66 2.05
C VAL A 18 -12.79 1.80 2.66
N ALA A 19 -12.12 2.76 3.30
CA ALA A 19 -12.72 4.07 3.55
C ALA A 19 -12.78 4.84 2.21
N LEU A 20 -13.94 4.83 1.57
CA LEU A 20 -14.21 5.52 0.31
C LEU A 20 -13.94 7.03 0.42
N ALA A 21 -12.86 7.51 -0.18
CA ALA A 21 -12.68 8.92 -0.48
C ALA A 21 -12.28 9.09 -1.95
N LEU A 22 -13.28 9.05 -2.83
CA LEU A 22 -13.16 9.57 -4.19
C LEU A 22 -12.99 11.09 -4.11
N SER A 23 -11.91 11.63 -4.67
CA SER A 23 -11.92 12.92 -5.37
C SER A 23 -10.62 13.13 -6.15
N ALA A 24 -10.79 13.51 -7.41
CA ALA A 24 -9.78 13.88 -8.38
C ALA A 24 -8.71 14.85 -7.83
N LEU A 25 -7.45 14.61 -8.19
CA LEU A 25 -6.38 15.62 -8.09
C LEU A 25 -5.69 15.78 -9.45
N ALA A 26 -6.44 16.40 -10.35
CA ALA A 26 -5.85 17.20 -11.41
C ALA A 26 -5.35 18.51 -10.77
N GLY A 27 -4.04 18.64 -10.62
CA GLY A 27 -3.35 19.91 -10.39
C GLY A 27 -3.30 20.40 -8.94
N LEU A 28 -2.10 20.86 -8.54
CA LEU A 28 -1.81 21.74 -7.42
C LEU A 28 -1.67 21.07 -6.03
N GLY A 29 -0.48 20.49 -5.78
CA GLY A 29 0.35 20.83 -4.62
C GLY A 29 -0.24 20.71 -3.21
N THR A 30 -1.09 19.72 -2.94
CA THR A 30 -1.64 19.53 -1.59
C THR A 30 -1.48 18.07 -1.17
N ARG A 31 -0.65 17.86 -0.14
CA ARG A 31 -0.46 16.62 0.63
C ARG A 31 -1.77 15.82 0.72
N PRO A 32 -1.77 14.50 0.46
CA PRO A 32 -2.99 13.69 0.50
C PRO A 32 -3.64 13.81 1.88
N THR A 33 -4.74 14.54 1.95
CA THR A 33 -5.58 14.67 3.14
C THR A 33 -6.35 13.37 3.30
N GLY A 34 -5.74 12.38 3.95
CA GLY A 34 -6.34 11.05 4.11
C GLY A 34 -5.39 9.94 4.52
N ILE A 35 -4.13 10.22 4.86
CA ILE A 35 -3.30 9.22 5.55
C ILE A 35 -3.94 8.98 6.92
N PRO A 36 -4.31 7.73 7.26
CA PRO A 36 -4.81 7.41 8.59
C PRO A 36 -3.82 7.85 9.67
N ASP A 37 -4.30 8.39 10.80
CA ASP A 37 -3.43 8.91 11.87
C ASP A 37 -2.48 7.84 12.43
N GLU A 38 -2.90 6.58 12.41
CA GLU A 38 -2.14 5.44 12.94
C GLU A 38 -2.04 4.31 11.90
N GLY A 39 -0.86 3.69 11.85
CA GLY A 39 -0.58 2.51 11.03
C GLY A 39 -1.06 1.20 11.68
N PRO A 40 -0.78 0.05 11.05
CA PRO A 40 0.04 -0.11 9.85
C PRO A 40 -0.68 0.36 8.58
N TRP A 41 0.04 1.07 7.71
CA TRP A 41 -0.47 1.60 6.45
C TRP A 41 -0.18 0.66 5.28
N ALA A 42 -0.96 0.79 4.21
CA ALA A 42 -0.68 0.23 2.90
C ALA A 42 -0.96 1.27 1.81
N VAL A 43 -0.13 1.25 0.77
CA VAL A 43 -0.36 1.99 -0.47
C VAL A 43 -0.83 1.01 -1.55
N GLN A 44 -1.85 1.41 -2.28
CA GLN A 44 -2.40 0.68 -3.41
C GLN A 44 -2.37 1.57 -4.65
N LEU A 45 -1.85 1.02 -5.75
CA LEU A 45 -1.85 1.62 -7.07
C LEU A 45 -2.81 0.84 -7.97
N THR A 46 -3.65 1.52 -8.73
CA THR A 46 -4.55 0.91 -9.71
C THR A 46 -4.27 1.45 -11.09
N ASP A 47 -4.04 0.53 -12.03
CA ASP A 47 -3.61 0.81 -13.41
C ASP A 47 -2.44 1.82 -13.46
N PRO A 48 -1.35 1.63 -12.68
CA PRO A 48 -0.31 2.64 -12.59
C PRO A 48 0.54 2.71 -13.85
N GLU A 49 0.74 3.92 -14.35
CA GLU A 49 1.56 4.23 -15.53
C GLU A 49 2.77 5.12 -15.14
N GLY A 50 3.87 5.04 -15.89
CA GLY A 50 5.11 5.76 -15.61
C GLY A 50 6.12 4.96 -14.80
N ASP A 51 7.07 5.65 -14.16
CA ASP A 51 8.25 5.06 -13.50
C ASP A 51 8.04 4.78 -12.00
N TRP A 52 6.80 4.48 -11.60
CA TRP A 52 6.34 4.32 -10.22
C TRP A 52 7.02 3.18 -9.44
N ALA A 53 7.51 2.16 -10.14
CA ALA A 53 8.04 0.95 -9.50
C ALA A 53 9.22 1.26 -8.55
N SER A 54 10.06 2.23 -8.92
CA SER A 54 11.19 2.67 -8.12
C SER A 54 10.79 3.28 -6.77
N CYS A 55 9.59 3.86 -6.68
CA CYS A 55 9.05 4.40 -5.43
C CYS A 55 8.64 3.30 -4.44
N LEU A 56 8.40 2.07 -4.94
CA LEU A 56 8.05 0.93 -4.09
C LEU A 56 9.27 0.13 -3.59
N ASP A 57 10.47 0.48 -4.04
CA ASP A 57 11.74 -0.03 -3.50
C ASP A 57 12.16 0.66 -2.17
N ASP A 58 11.29 1.51 -1.62
CA ASP A 58 11.53 2.22 -0.36
C ASP A 58 11.74 1.24 0.81
N PRO A 59 12.78 1.43 1.64
CA PRO A 59 13.06 0.52 2.76
C PRO A 59 11.95 0.48 3.83
N ALA A 60 11.05 1.45 3.85
CA ALA A 60 9.88 1.46 4.73
C ALA A 60 8.72 0.62 4.19
N LEU A 61 8.84 0.03 2.99
CA LEU A 61 7.84 -0.85 2.40
C LEU A 61 8.28 -2.32 2.47
N THR A 62 7.29 -3.19 2.66
CA THR A 62 7.43 -4.61 2.34
C THR A 62 7.41 -4.80 0.83
N SER A 63 7.93 -5.93 0.35
CA SER A 63 7.87 -6.26 -1.08
C SER A 63 6.45 -6.12 -1.63
N PRO A 64 6.26 -5.36 -2.72
CA PRO A 64 4.94 -5.13 -3.28
C PRO A 64 4.36 -6.43 -3.84
N THR A 65 3.05 -6.58 -3.72
CA THR A 65 2.28 -7.65 -4.34
C THR A 65 1.48 -7.09 -5.50
N THR A 66 1.51 -7.78 -6.64
CA THR A 66 0.76 -7.39 -7.83
C THR A 66 -0.36 -8.39 -8.11
N TRP A 67 -1.57 -7.90 -8.34
CA TRP A 67 -2.71 -8.67 -8.77
C TRP A 67 -3.47 -7.92 -9.85
N GLN A 68 -3.50 -8.47 -11.07
CA GLN A 68 -4.04 -7.79 -12.25
C GLN A 68 -3.39 -6.41 -12.43
N SER A 69 -4.20 -5.36 -12.58
CA SER A 69 -3.75 -3.97 -12.68
C SER A 69 -3.49 -3.30 -11.32
N THR A 70 -3.59 -4.04 -10.22
CA THR A 70 -3.43 -3.48 -8.88
C THR A 70 -2.09 -3.89 -8.27
N VAL A 71 -1.38 -2.91 -7.74
CA VAL A 71 -0.13 -3.10 -6.99
C VAL A 71 -0.36 -2.63 -5.57
N THR A 72 0.00 -3.45 -4.58
CA THR A 72 -0.17 -3.11 -3.16
C THR A 72 1.17 -3.29 -2.45
N ALA A 73 1.60 -2.29 -1.70
CA ALA A 73 2.77 -2.36 -0.83
C ALA A 73 2.35 -1.97 0.59
N VAL A 74 2.74 -2.78 1.57
CA VAL A 74 2.45 -2.52 2.99
C VAL A 74 3.65 -1.83 3.60
N PHE A 75 3.42 -0.84 4.46
CA PHE A 75 4.48 -0.21 5.23
C PHE A 75 4.96 -1.13 6.36
N ALA A 76 6.27 -1.18 6.57
CA ALA A 76 6.90 -1.99 7.60
C ALA A 76 6.41 -1.58 9.00
N GLU A 77 6.47 -2.52 9.94
CA GLU A 77 6.19 -2.24 11.35
C GLU A 77 7.16 -1.17 11.87
N GLY A 78 6.62 -0.07 12.41
CA GLY A 78 7.40 1.09 12.85
C GLY A 78 7.67 2.15 11.76
N ALA A 79 7.14 1.98 10.55
CA ALA A 79 7.08 3.07 9.59
C ALA A 79 6.38 4.29 10.20
N THR A 80 6.77 5.48 9.76
CA THR A 80 6.23 6.75 10.23
C THR A 80 5.39 7.43 9.15
N GLU A 81 4.59 8.42 9.54
CA GLU A 81 3.85 9.25 8.58
C GLU A 81 4.78 9.91 7.55
N ALA A 82 6.02 10.24 7.94
CA ALA A 82 7.02 10.81 7.06
C ALA A 82 7.50 9.81 5.99
N ASP A 83 7.55 8.51 6.32
CA ASP A 83 7.86 7.47 5.34
C ASP A 83 6.72 7.31 4.33
N VAL A 84 5.47 7.38 4.79
CA VAL A 84 4.30 7.37 3.91
C VAL A 84 4.33 8.55 2.94
N GLN A 85 4.60 9.76 3.45
CA GLN A 85 4.70 10.96 2.62
C GLN A 85 5.83 10.87 1.60
N ARG A 86 7.01 10.36 1.99
CA ARG A 86 8.14 10.16 1.08
C ARG A 86 7.76 9.30 -0.13
N VAL A 87 7.06 8.19 0.12
CA VAL A 87 6.59 7.29 -0.95
C VAL A 87 5.54 7.99 -1.83
N LEU A 88 4.58 8.71 -1.23
CA LEU A 88 3.54 9.40 -1.98
C LEU A 88 4.07 10.55 -2.83
N ASP A 89 5.05 11.31 -2.34
CA ASP A 89 5.71 12.36 -3.11
C ASP A 89 6.45 11.76 -4.30
N CYS A 90 7.18 10.66 -4.10
CA CYS A 90 7.82 9.93 -5.21
C CYS A 90 6.80 9.46 -6.26
N LEU A 91 5.68 8.87 -5.82
CA LEU A 91 4.62 8.41 -6.71
C LEU A 91 3.97 9.58 -7.47
N GLY A 92 3.77 10.73 -6.81
CA GLY A 92 3.23 11.93 -7.42
C GLY A 92 4.09 12.48 -8.57
N ASP A 93 5.41 12.35 -8.46
CA ASP A 93 6.35 12.75 -9.51
C ASP A 93 6.53 11.68 -10.60
N ALA A 94 6.47 10.39 -10.24
CA ALA A 94 6.79 9.28 -11.13
C ALA A 94 5.58 8.77 -11.94
N MET A 95 4.37 8.89 -11.41
CA MET A 95 3.16 8.39 -12.07
C MET A 95 2.65 9.36 -13.13
N THR A 96 2.39 8.84 -14.33
CA THR A 96 1.78 9.59 -15.42
C THR A 96 0.29 9.27 -15.62
N GLY A 97 -0.21 8.26 -14.92
CA GLY A 97 -1.59 7.77 -15.01
C GLY A 97 -1.89 6.69 -13.98
N GLY A 98 -3.16 6.30 -13.90
CA GLY A 98 -3.70 5.44 -12.84
C GLY A 98 -4.15 6.20 -11.60
N SER A 99 -4.29 5.49 -10.48
CA SER A 99 -4.65 6.09 -9.20
C SER A 99 -3.84 5.53 -8.03
N VAL A 100 -3.66 6.35 -7.00
CA VAL A 100 -2.97 6.01 -5.75
C VAL A 100 -3.97 6.12 -4.60
N GLN A 101 -3.97 5.13 -3.73
CA GLN A 101 -4.78 5.10 -2.51
C GLN A 101 -3.91 4.67 -1.33
N VAL A 102 -4.15 5.26 -0.17
CA VAL A 102 -3.52 4.86 1.10
C VAL A 102 -4.61 4.45 2.08
N GLY A 103 -4.42 3.33 2.75
CA GLY A 103 -5.33 2.83 3.78
C GLY A 103 -4.58 2.18 4.93
N THR A 104 -5.30 1.73 5.95
CA THR A 104 -4.76 0.86 7.00
C THR A 104 -4.90 -0.61 6.62
N VAL A 105 -4.01 -1.44 7.13
CA VAL A 105 -4.16 -2.90 7.09
C VAL A 105 -4.83 -3.33 8.39
N GLU A 106 -5.99 -3.96 8.32
CA GLU A 106 -6.60 -4.54 9.52
C GLU A 106 -5.75 -5.72 10.01
N PRO A 107 -5.34 -5.76 11.29
CA PRO A 107 -4.71 -6.95 11.84
C PRO A 107 -5.73 -8.09 11.84
N VAL A 108 -5.43 -9.16 11.14
CA VAL A 108 -6.22 -10.39 11.22
C VAL A 108 -5.97 -11.00 12.60
N ASP A 109 -6.98 -10.98 13.47
CA ASP A 109 -6.94 -11.66 14.77
C ASP A 109 -6.49 -13.12 14.56
N ALA A 110 -5.40 -13.50 15.24
CA ALA A 110 -4.72 -14.79 15.13
C ALA A 110 -5.46 -15.95 15.82
#